data_AF-A0A382D6H2-F1
#
_entry.id   AF-A0A382D6H2-F1
#
_cell.length_a   1.000
_cell.length_b   1.000
_cell.length_c   1.000
_cell.angle_alpha   90.00
_cell.angle_beta   90.00
_cell.angle_gamma   90.00
#
_symmetry.space_group_name_H-M   'P 1'
#
loop_
_entity.id
_entity.type
_entity.pdbx_description
1 polymer ?
#
loop_
_entity_poly.entity_id
_entity_poly.type
_entity_poly.pdbx_seq_one_letter_code
_entity_poly.pdbx_strand_id
1 'polypeptide(L)'
;NVKVPCDTSGSAFWMVAGCCHPNASIRLENVGMNPTRIGVLEVLFSMEANIRIENERVEGGEPVADIVAESSDLIATEISGDIIPRVVDELPVLSLAACFARGTTIIANAEELRVKESDRISATVQSIQKLGGKIEETRDGMKISGSGRLTGATVESFGDHRIAMTNAIAGLIAQGETLIDEAESASVSYPDFWDTIEDIRS
;
A
#
# COMPACT_ATOMS: atom_id res chain seq x y z
N ASN A 1 -1.70 19.75 -5.48
CA ASN A 1 -0.61 18.84 -5.85
C ASN A 1 0.21 18.56 -4.62
N VAL A 2 0.32 17.29 -4.24
CA VAL A 2 1.04 16.87 -3.04
C VAL A 2 2.39 16.35 -3.49
N LYS A 3 3.46 16.79 -2.83
CA LYS A 3 4.83 16.46 -3.22
C LYS A 3 5.30 15.23 -2.45
N VAL A 4 5.00 14.06 -3.01
CA VAL A 4 5.41 12.76 -2.49
C VAL A 4 6.85 12.44 -2.93
N PRO A 5 7.65 11.70 -2.14
CA PRO A 5 8.93 11.15 -2.52
C PRO A 5 8.91 10.48 -3.88
N CYS A 6 10.00 10.71 -4.62
CA CYS A 6 10.19 10.21 -5.98
C CYS A 6 10.48 8.70 -6.03
N ASP A 7 10.66 8.04 -4.88
CA ASP A 7 10.90 6.60 -4.83
C ASP A 7 9.61 5.80 -4.97
N THR A 8 9.70 4.67 -5.68
CA THR A 8 8.55 3.83 -6.02
C THR A 8 7.86 3.26 -4.78
N SER A 9 8.62 2.95 -3.73
CA SER A 9 8.12 2.33 -2.51
C SER A 9 7.35 3.32 -1.63
N GLY A 10 7.77 4.58 -1.52
CA GLY A 10 6.99 5.65 -0.89
C GLY A 10 5.73 5.99 -1.70
N SER A 11 5.84 5.98 -3.03
CA SER A 11 4.70 6.21 -3.94
C SER A 11 3.61 5.15 -3.84
N ALA A 12 3.96 3.90 -3.52
CA ALA A 12 3.02 2.77 -3.38
C ALA A 12 1.85 3.07 -2.42
N PHE A 13 2.15 3.70 -1.29
CA PHE A 13 1.14 4.06 -0.28
C PHE A 13 0.05 4.97 -0.83
N TRP A 14 0.46 5.96 -1.63
CA TRP A 14 -0.44 6.94 -2.21
C TRP A 14 -1.17 6.42 -3.43
N MET A 15 -0.55 5.53 -4.21
CA MET A 15 -1.24 4.80 -5.27
C MET A 15 -2.41 3.99 -4.70
N VAL A 16 -2.17 3.25 -3.61
CA VAL A 16 -3.23 2.48 -2.92
C VAL A 16 -4.30 3.40 -2.33
N ALA A 17 -3.91 4.51 -1.69
CA ALA A 17 -4.86 5.50 -1.18
C ALA A 17 -5.79 6.04 -2.27
N GLY A 18 -5.22 6.43 -3.42
CA GLY A 18 -5.96 6.93 -4.57
C GLY A 18 -6.91 5.89 -5.15
N CYS A 19 -6.46 4.64 -5.27
CA CYS A 19 -7.26 3.55 -5.83
C CYS A 19 -8.43 3.13 -4.91
N CYS A 20 -8.24 3.13 -3.60
CA CYS A 20 -9.21 2.57 -2.64
C CYS A 20 -10.19 3.60 -2.08
N HIS A 21 -9.83 4.88 -2.05
CA HIS A 21 -10.74 5.92 -1.59
C HIS A 21 -11.87 6.14 -2.62
N PRO A 22 -13.14 6.28 -2.22
CA PRO A 22 -14.28 6.28 -3.14
C PRO A 22 -14.33 7.47 -4.11
N ASN A 23 -13.70 8.60 -3.76
CA ASN A 23 -13.62 9.80 -4.60
C ASN A 23 -12.23 10.44 -4.46
N ALA A 24 -11.23 9.88 -5.11
CA ALA A 24 -9.85 10.36 -5.06
C ALA A 24 -9.22 10.40 -6.45
N SER A 25 -8.32 11.36 -6.63
CA SER A 25 -7.40 11.47 -7.75
C SER A 25 -6.09 12.02 -7.22
N ILE A 26 -5.06 11.17 -7.14
CA ILE A 26 -3.75 11.50 -6.60
C ILE A 26 -2.75 11.50 -7.74
N ARG A 27 -2.14 12.64 -8.00
CA ARG A 27 -0.99 12.77 -8.91
C ARG A 27 0.30 12.68 -8.11
N LEU A 28 1.17 11.77 -8.52
CA LEU A 28 2.54 11.58 -8.05
C LEU A 28 3.47 11.99 -9.18
N GLU A 29 4.38 12.92 -8.93
CA GLU A 29 5.30 13.44 -9.95
C GLU A 29 6.68 12.80 -9.78
N ASN A 30 7.39 12.55 -10.90
CA ASN A 30 8.77 12.03 -10.89
C ASN A 30 8.94 10.67 -10.19
N VAL A 31 7.98 9.74 -10.31
CA VAL A 31 8.09 8.41 -9.73
C VAL A 31 9.09 7.57 -10.52
N GLY A 32 10.01 6.89 -9.84
CA GLY A 32 10.96 5.95 -10.45
C GLY A 32 10.26 4.76 -11.13
N MET A 33 10.59 4.53 -12.40
CA MET A 33 10.00 3.51 -13.28
C MET A 33 10.96 2.36 -13.62
N ASN A 34 11.95 2.10 -12.76
CA ASN A 34 12.88 1.01 -12.97
C ASN A 34 12.12 -0.33 -13.00
N PRO A 35 12.24 -1.15 -14.07
CA PRO A 35 11.48 -2.40 -14.21
C PRO A 35 11.60 -3.36 -13.01
N THR A 36 12.71 -3.32 -12.28
CA THR A 36 12.92 -4.15 -11.09
C THR A 36 12.18 -3.67 -9.85
N ARG A 37 11.65 -2.44 -9.85
CA ARG A 37 11.04 -1.75 -8.69
C ARG A 37 9.57 -1.39 -8.89
N ILE A 38 9.02 -1.58 -10.09
CA ILE A 38 7.61 -1.28 -10.42
C ILE A 38 6.65 -2.46 -10.18
N GLY A 39 7.05 -3.47 -9.41
CA GLY A 39 6.20 -4.64 -9.14
C GLY A 39 4.83 -4.26 -8.55
N VAL A 40 4.78 -3.21 -7.73
CA VAL A 40 3.53 -2.68 -7.17
C VAL A 40 2.55 -2.22 -8.25
N LEU A 41 3.03 -1.59 -9.32
CA LEU A 41 2.19 -1.17 -10.44
C LEU A 41 1.65 -2.38 -11.20
N GLU A 42 2.48 -3.40 -11.44
CA GLU A 42 2.03 -4.64 -12.08
C GLU A 42 0.91 -5.31 -11.26
N VAL A 43 1.05 -5.37 -9.94
CA VAL A 43 0.00 -5.90 -9.07
C VAL A 43 -1.25 -5.03 -9.14
N LEU A 44 -1.15 -3.70 -9.02
CA LEU A 44 -2.31 -2.81 -9.08
C LEU A 44 -3.02 -2.89 -10.43
N PHE A 45 -2.30 -2.98 -11.55
CA PHE A 45 -2.91 -3.24 -12.86
C PHE A 45 -3.60 -4.60 -12.93
N SER A 46 -3.02 -5.64 -12.33
CA SER A 46 -3.67 -6.97 -12.25
C SER A 46 -4.97 -6.94 -11.42
N MET A 47 -5.09 -5.95 -10.53
CA MET A 47 -6.31 -5.68 -9.75
C MET A 47 -7.27 -4.71 -10.46
N GLU A 48 -7.05 -4.38 -11.73
CA GLU A 48 -7.83 -3.39 -12.51
C GLU A 48 -7.82 -1.97 -11.89
N ALA A 49 -6.73 -1.58 -11.24
CA ALA A 49 -6.57 -0.21 -10.74
C ALA A 49 -6.57 0.81 -11.90
N ASN A 50 -7.35 1.89 -11.72
CA ASN A 50 -7.36 3.06 -12.59
C ASN A 50 -6.12 3.92 -12.32
N ILE A 51 -5.01 3.53 -12.94
CA ILE A 51 -3.74 4.23 -12.88
C ILE A 51 -3.33 4.65 -14.29
N ARG A 52 -2.99 5.94 -14.45
CA ARG A 52 -2.38 6.47 -15.68
C ARG A 52 -0.91 6.77 -15.44
N ILE A 53 -0.09 6.39 -16.42
CA ILE A 53 1.32 6.76 -16.50
C ILE A 53 1.42 7.90 -17.51
N GLU A 54 2.00 9.02 -17.10
CA GLU A 54 2.11 10.24 -17.89
C GLU A 54 3.56 10.76 -17.86
N ASN A 55 3.93 11.59 -18.84
CA ASN A 55 5.22 12.29 -18.88
C ASN A 55 6.46 11.37 -18.70
N GLU A 56 6.46 10.18 -19.29
CA GLU A 56 7.62 9.27 -19.25
C GLU A 56 8.88 9.95 -19.79
N ARG A 57 9.97 9.90 -19.01
CA ARG A 57 11.24 10.55 -19.31
C ARG A 57 12.40 9.83 -18.63
N VAL A 58 13.62 10.27 -18.92
CA VAL A 58 14.84 9.81 -18.24
C VAL A 58 15.43 10.99 -17.48
N GLU A 59 15.66 10.82 -16.18
CA GLU A 59 16.24 11.82 -15.29
C GLU A 59 17.38 11.19 -14.49
N GLY A 60 18.56 11.82 -14.49
CA GLY A 60 19.73 11.27 -13.81
C GLY A 60 20.19 9.89 -14.34
N GLY A 61 19.72 9.47 -15.52
CA GLY A 61 20.00 8.14 -16.09
C GLY A 61 18.99 7.06 -15.71
N GLU A 62 18.00 7.37 -14.87
CA GLU A 62 16.92 6.46 -14.48
C GLU A 62 15.61 6.82 -15.18
N PRO A 63 14.78 5.84 -15.57
CA PRO A 63 13.45 6.10 -16.10
C PRO A 63 12.53 6.61 -14.99
N VAL A 64 11.79 7.69 -15.27
CA VAL A 64 10.80 8.28 -14.35
C VAL A 64 9.53 8.65 -15.10
N ALA A 65 8.40 8.70 -14.39
CA ALA A 65 7.12 9.12 -14.94
C ALA A 65 6.27 9.80 -13.87
N ASP A 66 5.23 10.50 -14.30
CA ASP A 66 4.18 10.95 -13.40
C ASP A 66 3.08 9.88 -13.36
N ILE A 67 2.57 9.58 -12.18
CA ILE A 67 1.53 8.57 -11.96
C ILE A 67 0.28 9.27 -11.47
N VAL A 68 -0.87 8.98 -12.09
CA VAL A 68 -2.18 9.44 -11.61
C VAL A 68 -2.97 8.22 -11.17
N ALA A 69 -3.19 8.08 -9.86
CA ALA A 69 -3.98 7.01 -9.26
C ALA A 69 -5.35 7.54 -8.86
N GLU A 70 -6.40 6.91 -9.35
CA GLU A 70 -7.79 7.35 -9.15
C GLU A 70 -8.65 6.23 -8.55
N SER A 71 -9.78 6.60 -7.95
CA SER A 71 -10.76 5.66 -7.42
C SER A 71 -11.04 4.53 -8.40
N SER A 72 -10.96 3.30 -7.90
CA SER A 72 -10.94 2.09 -8.71
C SER A 72 -11.90 1.02 -8.20
N ASP A 73 -12.53 0.31 -9.14
CA ASP A 73 -13.33 -0.89 -8.86
C ASP A 73 -12.44 -2.14 -8.86
N LEU A 74 -11.58 -2.26 -7.85
CA LEU A 74 -10.55 -3.30 -7.81
C LEU A 74 -11.12 -4.72 -7.88
N ILE A 75 -10.40 -5.63 -8.54
CA ILE A 75 -10.65 -7.08 -8.55
C ILE A 75 -9.54 -7.83 -7.81
N ALA A 76 -9.90 -8.97 -7.23
CA ALA A 76 -8.93 -9.82 -6.56
C ALA A 76 -7.93 -10.43 -7.55
N THR A 77 -6.71 -10.69 -7.06
CA THR A 77 -5.60 -11.25 -7.85
C THR A 77 -4.81 -12.26 -7.03
N GLU A 78 -3.86 -12.96 -7.65
CA GLU A 78 -2.86 -13.77 -6.95
C GLU A 78 -1.50 -13.07 -7.04
N ILE A 79 -0.85 -12.91 -5.88
CA ILE A 79 0.50 -12.33 -5.75
C ILE A 79 1.40 -13.43 -5.21
N SER A 80 2.11 -14.12 -6.09
CA SER A 80 2.96 -15.27 -5.73
C SER A 80 4.13 -15.44 -6.71
N GLY A 81 5.11 -16.27 -6.35
CA GLY A 81 6.27 -16.57 -7.20
C GLY A 81 7.16 -15.36 -7.48
N ASP A 82 7.52 -15.17 -8.75
CA ASP A 82 8.59 -14.26 -9.19
C ASP A 82 8.32 -12.77 -8.91
N ILE A 83 7.06 -12.39 -8.65
CA ILE A 83 6.72 -11.01 -8.31
C ILE A 83 7.10 -10.67 -6.86
N ILE A 84 7.14 -11.66 -5.95
CA ILE A 84 7.29 -11.42 -4.50
C ILE A 84 8.56 -10.63 -4.17
N PRO A 85 9.76 -10.98 -4.67
CA PRO A 85 10.97 -10.22 -4.36
C PRO A 85 10.91 -8.75 -4.81
N ARG A 86 10.04 -8.43 -5.77
CA ARG A 86 9.88 -7.08 -6.36
C ARG A 86 8.81 -6.24 -5.64
N VAL A 87 8.03 -6.84 -4.75
CA VAL A 87 6.95 -6.18 -3.98
C VAL A 87 7.00 -6.47 -2.49
N VAL A 88 8.08 -7.09 -2.00
CA VAL A 88 8.20 -7.60 -0.63
C VAL A 88 7.94 -6.52 0.42
N ASP A 89 8.34 -5.28 0.17
CA ASP A 89 8.12 -4.14 1.07
C ASP A 89 6.74 -3.49 0.90
N GLU A 90 6.08 -3.71 -0.24
CA GLU A 90 4.75 -3.20 -0.58
C GLU A 90 3.62 -4.18 -0.24
N LEU A 91 3.92 -5.44 0.08
CA LEU A 91 2.89 -6.44 0.43
C LEU A 91 1.94 -6.01 1.58
N PRO A 92 2.37 -5.30 2.65
CA PRO A 92 1.43 -4.77 3.63
C PRO A 92 0.37 -3.85 3.03
N VAL A 93 0.78 -2.89 2.18
CA VAL A 93 -0.15 -1.92 1.58
C VAL A 93 -0.96 -2.52 0.42
N LEU A 94 -0.42 -3.50 -0.30
CA LEU A 94 -1.18 -4.29 -1.29
C LEU A 94 -2.25 -5.16 -0.63
N SER A 95 -2.01 -5.64 0.59
CA SER A 95 -3.00 -6.37 1.39
C SER A 95 -4.15 -5.47 1.83
N LEU A 96 -3.83 -4.21 2.12
CA LEU A 96 -4.84 -3.18 2.36
C LEU A 96 -5.68 -2.94 1.09
N ALA A 97 -5.06 -2.81 -0.09
CA ALA A 97 -5.78 -2.69 -1.36
C ALA A 97 -6.72 -3.89 -1.60
N ALA A 98 -6.26 -5.09 -1.29
CA ALA A 98 -7.05 -6.32 -1.42
C ALA A 98 -8.31 -6.35 -0.55
N CYS A 99 -8.37 -5.58 0.54
CA CYS A 99 -9.59 -5.45 1.36
C CYS A 99 -10.73 -4.75 0.60
N PHE A 100 -10.41 -3.96 -0.42
CA PHE A 100 -11.36 -3.22 -1.26
C PHE A 100 -11.66 -3.91 -2.60
N ALA A 101 -10.94 -4.99 -2.92
CA ALA A 101 -11.08 -5.72 -4.17
C ALA A 101 -12.28 -6.69 -4.16
N ARG A 102 -12.98 -6.83 -5.29
CA ARG A 102 -14.02 -7.87 -5.44
C ARG A 102 -13.38 -9.25 -5.55
N GLY A 103 -13.66 -10.12 -4.58
CA GLY A 103 -13.20 -11.51 -4.57
C GLY A 103 -12.22 -11.78 -3.42
N THR A 104 -11.37 -12.80 -3.61
CA THR A 104 -10.34 -13.17 -2.63
C THR A 104 -8.97 -13.10 -3.25
N THR A 105 -8.13 -12.19 -2.75
CA THR A 105 -6.72 -12.10 -3.12
C THR A 105 -5.91 -13.10 -2.31
N ILE A 106 -4.95 -13.74 -2.96
CA ILE A 106 -4.02 -14.69 -2.33
C ILE A 106 -2.61 -14.12 -2.45
N ILE A 107 -1.90 -14.05 -1.33
CA ILE A 107 -0.48 -13.73 -1.26
C ILE A 107 0.23 -14.97 -0.73
N ALA A 108 1.20 -15.48 -1.48
CA ALA A 108 1.95 -16.69 -1.16
C ALA A 108 3.44 -16.55 -1.51
N ASN A 109 4.28 -17.46 -1.00
CA ASN A 109 5.75 -17.44 -1.17
C ASN A 109 6.42 -16.16 -0.63
N ALA A 110 5.84 -15.58 0.42
CA ALA A 110 6.24 -14.34 1.06
C ALA A 110 6.83 -14.56 2.47
N GLU A 111 7.39 -15.75 2.76
CA GLU A 111 7.93 -16.08 4.08
C GLU A 111 9.01 -15.11 4.59
N GLU A 112 9.70 -14.40 3.69
CA GLU A 112 10.70 -13.38 4.03
C GLU A 112 10.09 -12.24 4.88
N LEU A 113 8.79 -11.95 4.74
CA LEU A 113 8.12 -10.90 5.53
C LEU A 113 8.15 -11.17 7.03
N ARG A 114 8.29 -12.45 7.44
CA ARG A 114 8.29 -12.82 8.86
C ARG A 114 9.57 -12.42 9.59
N VAL A 115 10.64 -12.11 8.85
CA VAL A 115 11.97 -11.82 9.39
C VAL A 115 12.44 -10.40 9.04
N LYS A 116 11.52 -9.51 8.67
CA LYS A 116 11.77 -8.08 8.48
C LYS A 116 11.89 -7.39 9.85
N GLU A 117 11.78 -6.06 9.88
CA GLU A 117 11.81 -5.27 11.11
C GLU A 117 10.78 -5.74 12.15
N SER A 118 9.65 -6.25 11.66
CA SER A 118 8.66 -7.03 12.39
C SER A 118 8.30 -8.30 11.61
N ASP A 119 7.50 -9.19 12.21
CA ASP A 119 6.75 -10.17 11.41
C ASP A 119 5.63 -9.43 10.67
N ARG A 120 5.94 -8.97 9.46
CA ARG A 120 5.03 -8.14 8.65
C ARG A 120 3.77 -8.88 8.21
N ILE A 121 3.81 -10.21 8.11
CA ILE A 121 2.59 -10.99 7.85
C ILE A 121 1.67 -10.84 9.06
N SER A 122 2.16 -11.23 10.24
CA SER A 122 1.39 -11.20 11.48
C SER A 122 0.89 -9.79 11.80
N ALA A 123 1.73 -8.76 11.62
CA ALA A 123 1.38 -7.36 11.87
C ALA A 123 0.29 -6.83 10.91
N THR A 124 0.38 -7.16 9.62
CA THR A 124 -0.62 -6.77 8.61
C THR A 124 -1.97 -7.44 8.89
N VAL A 125 -1.95 -8.75 9.17
CA VAL A 125 -3.16 -9.53 9.49
C VAL A 125 -3.86 -8.93 10.72
N GLN A 126 -3.12 -8.70 11.80
CA GLN A 126 -3.68 -8.14 13.03
C GLN A 126 -4.27 -6.75 12.80
N SER A 127 -3.57 -5.87 12.06
CA SER A 127 -4.05 -4.51 11.80
C SER A 127 -5.34 -4.52 10.98
N ILE A 128 -5.37 -5.28 9.87
CA ILE A 128 -6.56 -5.39 9.02
C ILE A 128 -7.74 -6.04 9.76
N GLN A 129 -7.51 -7.06 10.59
CA GLN A 129 -8.57 -7.67 11.41
C GLN A 129 -9.17 -6.69 12.42
N LYS A 130 -8.34 -5.88 13.10
CA LYS A 130 -8.81 -4.81 14.00
C LYS A 130 -9.68 -3.79 13.27
N LEU A 131 -9.35 -3.49 12.02
CA LEU A 131 -10.12 -2.60 11.14
C LEU A 131 -11.38 -3.27 10.53
N GLY A 132 -11.69 -4.51 10.91
CA GLY A 132 -12.86 -5.26 10.46
C GLY A 132 -12.73 -5.94 9.09
N GLY A 133 -11.52 -5.97 8.53
CA GLY A 133 -11.22 -6.67 7.28
C GLY A 133 -11.22 -8.19 7.45
N LYS A 134 -11.49 -8.91 6.35
CA LYS A 134 -11.47 -10.39 6.33
C LYS A 134 -10.14 -10.86 5.75
N ILE A 135 -9.22 -11.18 6.64
CA ILE A 135 -7.89 -11.66 6.29
C ILE A 135 -7.51 -12.86 7.15
N GLU A 136 -6.92 -13.86 6.51
CA GLU A 136 -6.41 -15.08 7.15
C GLU A 136 -4.89 -15.15 6.92
N GLU A 137 -4.15 -15.36 8.00
CA GLU A 137 -2.72 -15.62 7.95
C GLU A 137 -2.45 -17.02 7.39
N THR A 138 -1.45 -17.13 6.51
CA THR A 138 -0.85 -18.42 6.12
C THR A 138 0.62 -18.43 6.48
N ARG A 139 1.26 -19.60 6.44
CA ARG A 139 2.69 -19.73 6.79
C ARG A 139 3.60 -18.83 5.94
N ASP A 140 3.29 -18.68 4.66
CA ASP A 140 4.09 -17.99 3.67
C ASP A 140 3.33 -16.80 3.03
N GLY A 141 2.31 -16.26 3.70
CA GLY A 141 1.56 -15.13 3.20
C GLY A 141 0.22 -14.96 3.89
N MET A 142 -0.81 -14.66 3.10
CA MET A 142 -2.12 -14.27 3.61
C MET A 142 -3.20 -14.37 2.53
N LYS A 143 -4.43 -14.59 2.97
CA LYS A 143 -5.62 -14.67 2.11
C LYS A 143 -6.61 -13.59 2.53
N ILE A 144 -6.94 -12.70 1.61
CA ILE A 144 -7.75 -11.50 1.88
C ILE A 144 -9.04 -11.60 1.09
N SER A 145 -10.19 -11.61 1.77
CA SER A 145 -11.50 -11.55 1.13
C SER A 145 -12.03 -10.14 1.18
N GLY A 146 -12.12 -9.47 0.04
CA GLY A 146 -12.48 -8.06 0.03
C GLY A 146 -13.90 -7.82 0.52
N SER A 147 -14.02 -6.88 1.45
CA SER A 147 -15.28 -6.42 2.04
C SER A 147 -15.76 -5.10 1.42
N GLY A 148 -14.89 -4.39 0.70
CA GLY A 148 -15.16 -3.05 0.14
C GLY A 148 -15.22 -1.95 1.20
N ARG A 149 -14.94 -2.26 2.46
CA ARG A 149 -14.97 -1.30 3.58
C ARG A 149 -14.12 -1.77 4.74
N LEU A 150 -13.59 -0.80 5.47
CA LEU A 150 -12.95 -0.95 6.77
C LEU A 150 -13.53 0.08 7.74
N THR A 151 -13.44 -0.20 9.04
CA THR A 151 -13.86 0.70 10.11
C THR A 151 -12.64 1.06 10.95
N GLY A 152 -12.52 2.34 11.31
CA GLY A 152 -11.42 2.83 12.13
C GLY A 152 -11.34 2.14 13.49
N ALA A 153 -10.12 1.92 13.95
CA ALA A 153 -9.80 1.26 15.20
C ALA A 153 -8.42 1.71 15.72
N THR A 154 -8.07 1.31 16.95
CA THR A 154 -6.69 1.42 17.43
C THR A 154 -5.86 0.26 16.88
N VAL A 155 -4.81 0.56 16.12
CA VAL A 155 -3.88 -0.39 15.52
C VAL A 155 -2.44 -0.09 15.98
N GLU A 156 -1.55 -1.04 15.79
CA GLU A 156 -0.17 -0.96 16.28
C GLU A 156 0.79 -1.07 15.10
N SER A 157 1.86 -0.27 15.08
CA SER A 157 2.89 -0.35 14.04
C SER A 157 3.94 -1.44 14.30
N PHE A 158 4.04 -1.92 15.55
CA PHE A 158 5.05 -2.88 16.01
C PHE A 158 6.49 -2.38 15.77
N GLY A 159 6.70 -1.06 15.82
CA GLY A 159 7.99 -0.44 15.50
C GLY A 159 8.37 -0.48 14.01
N ASP A 160 7.49 -0.97 13.12
CA ASP A 160 7.79 -1.15 11.69
C ASP A 160 7.21 0.00 10.86
N HIS A 161 8.09 0.70 10.16
CA HIS A 161 7.73 1.87 9.35
C HIS A 161 6.75 1.53 8.21
N ARG A 162 6.84 0.33 7.61
CA ARG A 162 5.92 -0.09 6.54
C ARG A 162 4.53 -0.39 7.08
N ILE A 163 4.44 -0.95 8.28
CA ILE A 163 3.16 -1.17 8.96
C ILE A 163 2.56 0.15 9.42
N ALA A 164 3.37 1.06 9.99
CA ALA A 164 2.93 2.42 10.36
C ALA A 164 2.32 3.16 9.17
N MET A 165 3.02 3.21 8.03
CA MET A 165 2.53 3.86 6.81
C MET A 165 1.29 3.15 6.25
N THR A 166 1.24 1.82 6.26
CA THR A 166 0.05 1.04 5.83
C THR A 166 -1.16 1.38 6.69
N ASN A 167 -0.99 1.43 8.02
CA ASN A 167 -2.05 1.78 8.96
C ASN A 167 -2.52 3.22 8.80
N ALA A 168 -1.63 4.15 8.44
CA ALA A 168 -2.00 5.52 8.13
C ALA A 168 -2.83 5.63 6.85
N ILE A 169 -2.44 4.92 5.78
CA ILE A 169 -3.27 4.82 4.57
C ILE A 169 -4.62 4.17 4.89
N ALA A 170 -4.64 3.15 5.74
CA ALA A 170 -5.88 2.54 6.21
C ALA A 170 -6.79 3.56 6.93
N GLY A 171 -6.21 4.45 7.74
CA GLY A 171 -6.93 5.56 8.38
C GLY A 171 -7.51 6.59 7.42
N LEU A 172 -6.92 6.78 6.23
CA LEU A 172 -7.49 7.65 5.19
C LEU A 172 -8.70 7.06 4.48
N ILE A 173 -8.77 5.72 4.38
CA ILE A 173 -9.79 5.02 3.58
C ILE A 173 -10.86 4.31 4.43
N ALA A 174 -10.59 4.09 5.72
CA ALA A 174 -11.55 3.49 6.65
C ALA A 174 -12.62 4.51 7.11
N GLN A 175 -13.77 4.00 7.53
CA GLN A 175 -14.82 4.81 8.13
C GLN A 175 -14.57 5.00 9.62
N GLY A 176 -14.50 6.26 10.08
CA GLY A 176 -14.28 6.59 11.48
C GLY A 176 -12.83 6.91 11.79
N GLU A 177 -12.49 6.96 13.08
CA GLU A 177 -11.14 7.32 13.55
C GLU A 177 -10.25 6.09 13.67
N THR A 178 -9.05 6.16 13.10
CA THR A 178 -7.98 5.16 13.29
C THR A 178 -6.88 5.79 14.11
N LEU A 179 -6.55 5.18 15.25
CA LEU A 179 -5.44 5.56 16.11
C LEU A 179 -4.29 4.58 15.89
N ILE A 180 -3.06 5.07 15.75
CA ILE A 180 -1.90 4.25 15.43
C ILE A 180 -0.90 4.38 16.57
N ASP A 181 -0.67 3.28 17.28
CA ASP A 181 0.38 3.19 18.29
C ASP A 181 1.74 3.09 17.59
N GLU A 182 2.75 3.80 18.11
CA GLU A 182 4.09 3.93 17.54
C GLU A 182 4.08 4.45 16.08
N ALA A 183 3.24 5.44 15.82
CA ALA A 183 3.11 6.09 14.51
C ALA A 183 4.42 6.76 14.04
N GLU A 184 5.25 7.21 14.96
CA GLU A 184 6.55 7.84 14.67
C GLU A 184 7.49 6.96 13.83
N SER A 185 7.31 5.63 13.86
CA SER A 185 8.10 4.69 13.06
C SER A 185 8.03 4.96 11.56
N ALA A 186 6.93 5.53 11.05
CA ALA A 186 6.83 5.91 9.62
C ALA A 186 7.98 6.84 9.18
N SER A 187 8.35 7.79 10.05
CA SER A 187 9.38 8.79 9.79
C SER A 187 10.80 8.23 9.68
N VAL A 188 11.03 6.96 10.04
CA VAL A 188 12.33 6.28 9.85
C VAL A 188 12.72 6.20 8.38
N SER A 189 11.75 5.89 7.52
CA SER A 189 11.95 5.73 6.08
C SER A 189 11.44 6.92 5.27
N TYR A 190 10.48 7.66 5.81
CA TYR A 190 9.84 8.78 5.15
C TYR A 190 9.58 9.90 6.18
N PRO A 191 10.59 10.74 6.46
CA PRO A 191 10.52 11.76 7.51
C PRO A 191 9.27 12.65 7.44
N ASP A 192 8.93 13.12 6.24
CA ASP A 192 7.83 14.06 5.99
C ASP A 192 6.48 13.35 5.69
N PHE A 193 6.35 12.06 6.06
CA PHE A 193 5.15 11.28 5.75
C PHE A 193 3.89 11.87 6.37
N TRP A 194 3.96 12.30 7.63
CA TRP A 194 2.80 12.85 8.35
C TRP A 194 2.39 14.23 7.82
N ASP A 195 3.34 15.08 7.46
CA ASP A 195 3.06 16.36 6.80
C ASP A 195 2.33 16.12 5.46
N THR A 196 2.75 15.09 4.71
CA THR A 196 2.10 14.70 3.45
C THR A 196 0.67 14.20 3.66
N ILE A 197 0.41 13.48 4.76
CA ILE A 197 -0.95 13.07 5.15
C ILE A 197 -1.81 14.30 5.43
N GLU A 198 -1.29 15.30 6.14
CA GLU A 198 -2.01 16.54 6.45
C GLU A 198 -2.36 17.32 5.18
N ASP A 199 -1.41 17.46 4.25
CA ASP A 199 -1.60 18.14 2.96
C ASP A 199 -2.71 17.49 2.11
N ILE A 200 -2.85 16.15 2.15
CA ILE A 200 -3.87 15.43 1.38
C ILE A 200 -5.26 15.54 2.01
N ARG A 201 -5.35 15.74 3.32
CA ARG A 201 -6.63 15.88 4.03
C ARG A 201 -7.24 17.27 3.90
N SER A 202 -6.45 18.28 3.53
CA SER A 202 -6.87 19.69 3.36
C SER A 202 -7.53 19.98 2.02
#